data_AF-A0A9W6WIL2-F1
#
_entry.id   AF-A0A9W6WIL2-F1
#
_cell.length_a   1.000
_cell.length_b   1.000
_cell.length_c   1.000
_cell.angle_alpha   90.00
_cell.angle_beta   90.00
_cell.angle_gamma   90.00
#
_symmetry.space_group_name_H-M   'P 1'
#
loop_
_entity.id
_entity.type
_entity.pdbx_description
1 polymer ?
#
loop_
_entity_poly.entity_id
_entity_poly.type
_entity_poly.pdbx_seq_one_letter_code
_entity_poly.pdbx_strand_id
1 'polypeptide(L)'
;MRGSNRSACPMRIGIRAVNKAYTSGPWKVSLTTRSSHHNHLPSRDVRVHAQHIRRAAHEINQPPIANRHGLVELQTLADVTSSTIHATILNSDSDSLVVAKDISNTKDAVRRRDLASRTAIETLFQELKDFTRSK
;
A
#
# COMPACT_ATOMS: atom_id res chain seq x y z
N MET A 1 9.93 8.78 25.15
CA MET A 1 10.02 7.38 24.69
C MET A 1 10.19 7.37 23.17
N ARG A 2 11.40 7.11 22.66
CA ARG A 2 11.67 7.02 21.21
C ARG A 2 11.25 5.63 20.73
N GLY A 3 10.28 5.57 19.82
CA GLY A 3 9.80 4.32 19.23
C GLY A 3 10.96 3.50 18.65
N SER A 4 10.95 2.20 18.96
CA SER A 4 11.92 1.20 18.52
C SER A 4 12.27 1.34 17.03
N ASN A 5 13.54 1.66 16.75
CA ASN A 5 14.09 1.71 15.40
C ASN A 5 14.13 0.30 14.78
N ARG A 6 13.12 0.00 13.97
CA ARG A 6 13.15 -0.83 12.75
C ARG A 6 13.96 -2.13 12.85
N SER A 7 13.31 -3.19 13.33
CA SER A 7 13.59 -4.59 12.99
C SER A 7 13.20 -4.94 11.54
N ALA A 8 13.50 -4.05 10.58
CA ALA A 8 13.21 -4.31 9.17
C ALA A 8 14.35 -5.12 8.54
N CYS A 9 14.00 -6.15 7.77
CA CYS A 9 14.97 -6.96 7.03
C CYS A 9 15.77 -6.10 6.03
N PRO A 10 17.10 -6.24 5.95
CA PRO A 10 17.89 -5.53 4.94
C PRO A 10 17.73 -6.12 3.54
N MET A 11 17.03 -7.25 3.37
CA MET A 11 16.75 -7.85 2.07
C MET A 11 15.92 -6.93 1.18
N ARG A 12 16.47 -6.64 -0.02
CA ARG A 12 15.80 -5.88 -1.06
C ARG A 12 16.07 -6.50 -2.42
N ILE A 13 15.00 -6.81 -3.13
CA ILE A 13 15.01 -7.21 -4.54
C ILE A 13 14.52 -6.02 -5.36
N GLY A 14 15.29 -5.61 -6.36
CA GLY A 14 14.91 -4.54 -7.29
C GLY A 14 14.79 -5.07 -8.70
N ILE A 15 13.75 -4.67 -9.42
CA ILE A 15 13.61 -4.96 -10.85
C ILE A 15 14.16 -3.76 -11.61
N ARG A 16 15.12 -3.99 -12.53
CA ARG A 16 15.77 -2.93 -13.29
C ARG A 16 15.77 -3.27 -14.77
N ALA A 17 15.50 -2.29 -15.62
CA ALA A 17 15.69 -2.45 -17.05
C ALA A 17 17.16 -2.83 -17.32
N VAL A 18 17.38 -3.80 -18.22
CA VAL A 18 18.73 -4.20 -18.64
C VAL A 18 19.43 -3.00 -19.31
N ASN A 19 18.68 -2.30 -20.16
CA ASN A 19 19.07 -1.02 -20.73
C ASN A 19 18.28 0.11 -20.06
N LYS A 20 18.96 1.02 -19.37
CA LYS A 20 18.31 2.15 -18.68
C LYS A 20 17.62 3.14 -19.63
N ALA A 21 18.08 3.21 -20.88
CA ALA A 21 17.51 4.09 -21.90
C ALA A 21 16.27 3.51 -22.59
N TYR A 22 15.95 2.23 -22.35
CA TYR A 22 14.84 1.53 -23.00
C TYR A 22 14.04 0.72 -21.99
N THR A 23 13.03 1.35 -21.38
CA THR A 23 12.21 0.79 -20.30
C THR A 23 11.17 -0.23 -20.75
N SER A 24 10.88 -0.32 -22.05
CA SER A 24 10.02 -1.37 -22.62
C SER A 24 10.78 -2.65 -23.00
N GLY A 25 12.10 -2.66 -22.83
CA GLY A 25 12.96 -3.80 -23.13
C GLY A 25 13.04 -4.83 -22.00
N PRO A 26 13.99 -5.78 -22.11
CA PRO A 26 14.17 -6.81 -21.10
C PRO A 26 14.54 -6.22 -19.73
N TRP A 27 14.01 -6.84 -18.68
CA TRP A 27 14.24 -6.48 -17.29
C TRP A 27 15.07 -7.57 -16.60
N LYS A 28 15.88 -7.16 -15.63
CA LYS A 28 16.65 -8.06 -14.78
C LYS A 28 16.30 -7.87 -13.31
N VAL A 29 16.39 -8.97 -12.58
CA VAL A 29 16.34 -8.97 -11.12
C VAL A 29 17.71 -8.54 -10.59
N SER A 30 17.73 -7.57 -9.70
CA SER A 30 18.95 -7.06 -9.07
C SER A 30 18.85 -7.13 -7.56
N LEU A 31 19.94 -7.59 -6.95
CA LEU A 31 20.12 -7.70 -5.51
C LEU A 31 20.95 -6.50 -5.04
N THR A 32 20.54 -5.86 -3.94
CA THR A 32 21.36 -4.79 -3.32
C THR A 32 22.48 -5.39 -2.48
N THR A 33 23.51 -4.62 -2.15
CA THR A 33 24.74 -5.10 -1.47
C THR A 33 24.48 -5.85 -0.15
N ARG A 34 23.38 -5.56 0.56
CA ARG A 34 23.01 -6.24 1.83
C ARG A 34 21.86 -7.23 1.70
N SER A 35 21.43 -7.52 0.49
CA SER A 35 20.22 -8.32 0.26
C SER A 35 20.39 -9.81 0.55
N SER A 36 21.63 -10.30 0.56
CA SER A 36 21.98 -11.66 0.97
C SER A 36 21.93 -11.89 2.48
N HIS A 37 21.83 -10.82 3.28
CA HIS A 37 21.79 -10.90 4.73
C HIS A 37 20.36 -10.71 5.20
N HIS A 38 19.90 -11.62 6.04
CA HIS A 38 18.61 -11.53 6.72
C HIS A 38 18.86 -11.38 8.22
N ASN A 39 18.08 -10.54 8.89
CA ASN A 39 18.10 -10.40 10.35
C ASN A 39 17.01 -11.22 11.05
N HIS A 40 16.40 -12.15 10.31
CA HIS A 40 15.37 -13.05 10.77
C HIS A 40 15.44 -14.37 9.98
N LEU A 41 14.90 -15.44 10.54
CA LEU A 41 14.76 -16.70 9.81
C LEU A 41 13.73 -16.54 8.67
N PRO A 42 13.85 -17.29 7.57
CA PRO A 42 12.80 -17.39 6.58
C PRO A 42 11.48 -17.77 7.25
N SER A 43 10.37 -17.16 6.82
CA SER A 43 9.05 -17.56 7.31
C SER A 43 8.81 -19.03 6.98
N ARG A 44 8.52 -19.85 7.99
CA ARG A 44 8.10 -21.25 7.81
C ARG A 44 6.57 -21.39 7.66
N ASP A 45 5.85 -20.29 7.83
CA ASP A 45 4.39 -20.31 7.74
C ASP A 45 3.95 -20.35 6.27
N VAL A 46 3.63 -21.56 5.81
CA VAL A 46 3.08 -21.82 4.47
C VAL A 46 1.80 -21.03 4.21
N ARG A 47 1.06 -20.61 5.26
CA ARG A 47 -0.18 -19.84 5.10
C ARG A 47 0.09 -18.44 4.56
N VAL A 48 1.23 -17.83 4.89
CA VAL A 48 1.63 -16.53 4.30
C VAL A 48 1.85 -16.66 2.80
N HIS A 49 2.43 -17.79 2.36
CA HIS A 49 2.59 -18.09 0.94
C HIS A 49 1.27 -18.44 0.26
N ALA A 50 0.44 -19.26 0.90
CA ALA A 50 -0.89 -19.61 0.39
C ALA A 50 -1.79 -18.38 0.27
N GLN A 51 -1.75 -17.43 1.21
CA GLN A 51 -2.51 -16.19 1.13
C GLN A 51 -2.00 -15.30 -0.02
N HIS A 52 -0.68 -15.17 -0.21
CA HIS A 52 -0.12 -14.47 -1.37
C HIS A 52 -0.49 -15.13 -2.70
N ILE A 53 -0.42 -16.46 -2.77
CA ILE A 53 -0.80 -17.24 -3.97
C ILE A 53 -2.29 -17.08 -4.26
N ARG A 54 -3.16 -17.24 -3.25
CA ARG A 54 -4.62 -17.03 -3.38
C ARG A 54 -4.92 -15.61 -3.84
N ARG A 55 -4.21 -14.62 -3.30
CA ARG A 55 -4.37 -13.22 -3.70
C ARG A 55 -3.94 -13.00 -5.15
N ALA A 56 -2.77 -13.49 -5.56
CA ALA A 56 -2.31 -13.39 -6.94
C ALA A 56 -3.29 -14.08 -7.91
N ALA A 57 -3.79 -15.26 -7.55
CA ALA A 57 -4.81 -15.97 -8.33
C ALA A 57 -6.14 -15.19 -8.38
N HIS A 58 -6.53 -14.54 -7.29
CA HIS A 58 -7.75 -13.74 -7.22
C HIS A 58 -7.63 -12.43 -8.03
N GLU A 59 -6.45 -11.78 -8.05
CA GLU A 59 -6.17 -10.60 -8.87
C GLU A 59 -6.17 -10.93 -10.38
N ILE A 60 -5.74 -12.14 -10.78
CA ILE A 60 -5.78 -12.60 -12.18
C ILE A 60 -7.21 -12.89 -12.65
N ASN A 61 -8.07 -13.40 -11.77
CA ASN A 61 -9.39 -13.92 -12.13
C ASN A 61 -10.55 -12.94 -11.87
N GLN A 62 -10.30 -11.76 -11.31
CA GLN A 62 -11.33 -10.76 -11.09
C GLN A 62 -11.21 -9.56 -12.04
N PRO A 63 -12.33 -9.04 -12.57
CA PRO A 63 -12.35 -7.73 -13.21
C PRO A 63 -11.88 -6.67 -12.19
N PRO A 64 -11.30 -5.54 -12.65
CA PRO A 64 -10.73 -4.53 -11.76
C PRO A 64 -11.78 -4.14 -10.72
N ILE A 65 -11.47 -4.42 -9.45
CA ILE A 65 -12.41 -4.26 -8.35
C ILE A 65 -12.66 -2.76 -8.16
N ALA A 66 -13.63 -2.23 -8.89
CA ALA A 66 -13.96 -0.81 -8.89
C ALA A 66 -14.50 -0.34 -7.53
N ASN A 67 -14.92 -1.25 -6.66
CA ASN A 67 -15.60 -0.92 -5.40
C ASN A 67 -14.66 -0.86 -4.17
N ARG A 68 -13.64 -1.72 -4.09
CA ARG A 68 -12.74 -1.78 -2.91
C ARG A 68 -11.82 -0.57 -2.81
N HIS A 69 -11.21 -0.19 -3.93
CA HIS A 69 -10.40 1.02 -3.97
C HIS A 69 -11.26 2.25 -3.68
N GLY A 70 -12.45 2.37 -4.27
CA GLY A 70 -13.39 3.45 -3.96
C GLY A 70 -13.76 3.55 -2.48
N LEU A 71 -14.02 2.41 -1.80
CA LEU A 71 -14.33 2.39 -0.37
C LEU A 71 -13.13 2.81 0.49
N VAL A 72 -11.93 2.33 0.18
CA VAL A 72 -10.71 2.76 0.89
C VAL A 72 -10.46 4.24 0.65
N GLU A 73 -10.65 4.76 -0.56
CA GLU A 73 -10.49 6.17 -0.89
C GLU A 73 -11.51 7.05 -0.14
N LEU A 74 -12.79 6.69 -0.13
CA LEU A 74 -13.83 7.41 0.62
C LEU A 74 -13.55 7.43 2.12
N GLN A 75 -13.13 6.30 2.69
CA GLN A 75 -12.78 6.22 4.11
C GLN A 75 -11.46 6.94 4.43
N THR A 76 -10.56 7.04 3.45
CA THR A 76 -9.33 7.86 3.57
C THR A 76 -9.66 9.34 3.63
N LEU A 77 -10.58 9.82 2.79
CA LEU A 77 -11.05 11.20 2.79
C LEU A 77 -11.81 11.56 4.07
N ALA A 78 -12.51 10.59 4.66
CA ALA A 78 -13.15 10.71 5.98
C ALA A 78 -12.17 10.55 7.17
N ASP A 79 -10.85 10.53 6.91
CA ASP A 79 -9.76 10.35 7.88
C ASP A 79 -9.89 9.11 8.79
N VAL A 80 -10.49 8.04 8.27
CA VAL A 80 -10.62 6.78 9.00
C VAL A 80 -9.26 6.10 9.12
N THR A 81 -8.96 5.55 10.29
CA THR A 81 -7.70 4.84 10.54
C THR A 81 -7.59 3.57 9.69
N SER A 82 -6.40 3.22 9.20
CA SER A 82 -6.21 2.03 8.35
C SER A 82 -6.66 0.74 9.01
N SER A 83 -6.55 0.64 10.34
CA SER A 83 -7.06 -0.51 11.12
C SER A 83 -8.58 -0.61 11.08
N THR A 84 -9.28 0.52 11.16
CA THR A 84 -10.75 0.56 11.08
C THR A 84 -11.23 0.23 9.67
N ILE A 85 -10.54 0.74 8.64
CA ILE A 85 -10.81 0.38 7.23
C ILE A 85 -10.64 -1.13 7.03
N HIS A 86 -9.54 -1.70 7.54
CA HIS A 86 -9.25 -3.13 7.44
C HIS A 86 -10.31 -3.99 8.12
N ALA A 87 -10.69 -3.64 9.35
CA ALA A 87 -11.76 -4.32 10.08
C ALA A 87 -13.12 -4.23 9.35
N THR A 88 -13.45 -3.08 8.77
CA THR A 88 -14.71 -2.89 8.02
C THR A 88 -14.76 -3.75 6.77
N ILE A 89 -13.64 -3.91 6.07
CA ILE A 89 -13.54 -4.77 4.90
C ILE A 89 -13.69 -6.24 5.30
N LEU A 90 -13.02 -6.67 6.37
CA LEU A 90 -13.15 -8.06 6.86
C LEU A 90 -14.54 -8.36 7.41
N ASN A 91 -15.22 -7.37 7.98
CA ASN A 91 -16.58 -7.54 8.49
C ASN A 91 -17.64 -7.57 7.37
N SER A 92 -17.38 -6.88 6.25
CA SER A 92 -18.27 -6.90 5.07
C SER A 92 -17.97 -8.05 4.10
N ASP A 93 -16.73 -8.54 4.07
CA ASP A 93 -16.31 -9.74 3.35
C ASP A 93 -15.25 -10.50 4.16
N SER A 94 -15.67 -11.56 4.84
CA SER A 94 -14.81 -12.39 5.70
C SER A 94 -13.75 -13.15 4.91
N ASP A 95 -13.96 -13.38 3.62
CA ASP A 95 -13.01 -14.04 2.73
C ASP A 95 -12.06 -13.04 2.05
N SER A 96 -12.15 -11.76 2.42
CA SER A 96 -11.33 -10.72 1.84
C SER A 96 -9.84 -10.93 2.11
N LEU A 97 -9.06 -10.94 1.02
CA LEU A 97 -7.61 -11.09 1.05
C LEU A 97 -6.87 -9.74 1.19
N VAL A 98 -7.57 -8.68 1.60
CA VAL A 98 -7.00 -7.33 1.76
C VAL A 98 -5.98 -7.31 2.88
N VAL A 99 -4.79 -6.80 2.57
CA VAL A 99 -3.70 -6.64 3.54
C VAL A 99 -3.67 -5.18 4.00
N ALA A 100 -3.39 -4.94 5.29
CA ALA A 100 -3.26 -3.58 5.84
C ALA A 100 -2.27 -2.68 5.07
N LYS A 101 -1.28 -3.30 4.41
CA LYS A 101 -0.33 -2.60 3.55
C LYS A 101 -0.97 -2.03 2.28
N ASP A 102 -1.95 -2.72 1.71
CA ASP A 102 -2.67 -2.23 0.51
C ASP A 102 -3.45 -0.97 0.85
N ILE A 103 -4.16 -0.99 1.99
CA ILE A 103 -4.88 0.18 2.52
C ILE A 103 -3.92 1.35 2.71
N SER A 104 -2.77 1.10 3.34
CA SER A 104 -1.75 2.14 3.56
C SER A 104 -1.22 2.71 2.24
N ASN A 105 -0.92 1.85 1.26
CA ASN A 105 -0.48 2.29 -0.06
C ASN A 105 -1.55 3.11 -0.79
N THR A 106 -2.82 2.75 -0.65
CA THR A 106 -3.95 3.52 -1.21
C THR A 106 -4.10 4.86 -0.50
N LYS A 107 -4.03 4.93 0.84
CA LYS A 107 -4.01 6.21 1.58
C LYS A 107 -2.89 7.12 1.09
N ASP A 108 -1.68 6.58 0.94
CA ASP A 108 -0.52 7.32 0.44
C ASP A 108 -0.69 7.77 -1.02
N ALA A 109 -1.38 6.99 -1.85
CA ALA A 109 -1.68 7.36 -3.23
C ALA A 109 -2.74 8.47 -3.30
N VAL A 110 -3.81 8.40 -2.51
CA VAL A 110 -4.83 9.46 -2.38
C VAL A 110 -4.18 10.75 -1.91
N ARG A 111 -3.45 10.70 -0.79
CA ARG A 111 -2.74 11.86 -0.25
C ARG A 111 -1.78 12.47 -1.28
N ARG A 112 -1.04 11.63 -2.03
CA ARG A 112 -0.16 12.14 -3.10
C ARG A 112 -0.94 12.79 -4.24
N ARG A 113 -2.12 12.28 -4.62
CA ARG A 113 -2.99 12.91 -5.63
C ARG A 113 -3.50 14.26 -5.15
N ASP A 114 -3.99 14.34 -3.92
CA ASP A 114 -4.47 15.60 -3.34
C ASP A 114 -3.35 16.64 -3.30
N LEU A 115 -2.16 16.21 -2.87
CA LEU A 115 -0.94 17.04 -2.84
C LEU A 115 -0.33 17.35 -4.22
N ALA A 116 -0.71 16.62 -5.27
CA ALA A 116 -0.27 16.93 -6.63
C ALA A 116 -1.09 18.07 -7.24
N SER A 117 -2.33 18.25 -6.79
CA SER A 117 -3.20 19.36 -7.21
C SER A 117 -2.98 20.64 -6.42
N ARG A 118 -2.44 20.53 -5.20
CA ARG A 118 -2.25 21.61 -4.23
C ARG A 118 -1.06 21.30 -3.33
N THR A 119 -0.26 22.29 -2.95
CA THR A 119 0.74 22.09 -1.89
C THR A 119 0.05 21.70 -0.57
N ALA A 120 0.76 21.02 0.33
CA ALA A 120 0.19 20.58 1.62
C ALA A 120 -0.46 21.70 2.43
N ILE A 121 0.07 22.92 2.31
CA ILE A 121 -0.48 24.13 2.93
C ILE A 121 -1.79 24.55 2.27
N GLU A 122 -1.88 24.52 0.94
CA GLU A 122 -3.09 24.89 0.20
C GLU A 122 -4.24 23.89 0.41
N THR A 123 -3.93 22.60 0.56
CA THR A 123 -4.92 21.59 0.96
C THR A 123 -5.44 21.89 2.37
N LEU A 124 -4.55 22.16 3.32
CA LEU A 124 -4.92 22.46 4.71
C LEU A 124 -5.76 23.75 4.83
N PHE A 125 -5.41 24.80 4.08
CA PHE A 125 -6.21 26.03 4.04
C PHE A 125 -7.59 25.83 3.43
N GLN A 126 -7.74 24.91 2.47
CA GLN A 126 -9.04 24.60 1.89
C GLN A 126 -9.92 23.82 2.87
N GLU A 127 -9.37 22.78 3.50
CA GLU A 127 -10.09 22.01 4.53
C GLU A 127 -10.58 22.92 5.66
N LEU A 128 -9.75 23.86 6.10
CA LEU A 128 -10.14 24.86 7.10
C LEU A 128 -11.26 25.78 6.60
N LYS A 129 -11.21 26.24 5.36
CA LYS A 129 -12.27 27.06 4.76
C LYS A 129 -13.59 26.31 4.65
N ASP A 130 -13.55 25.06 4.20
CA ASP A 130 -14.74 24.23 4.02
C ASP A 130 -15.36 23.86 5.38
N PHE A 131 -14.54 23.59 6.40
CA PHE A 131 -14.98 23.38 7.78
C PHE A 131 -15.69 24.62 8.36
N THR A 132 -15.19 25.82 8.09
CA THR A 132 -15.82 27.07 8.57
C THR A 132 -17.11 27.44 7.83
N ARG A 133 -17.33 26.91 6.61
CA ARG A 133 -18.54 27.15 5.81
C ARG A 133 -19.66 26.16 6.09
N SER A 134 -19.37 25.04 6.74
CA SER A 134 -20.34 24.00 7.10
C SER A 134 -20.96 24.20 8.50
N LYS A 135 -20.67 25.32 9.18
CA LYS A 135 -21.34 25.81 10.39
C LYS A 135 -22.18 27.04 10.04
#